data_AF-F8LDS1-F1
#
_entry.id   AF-F8LDS1-F1
#
_cell.length_a   1.000
_cell.length_b   1.000
_cell.length_c   1.000
_cell.angle_alpha   90.00
_cell.angle_beta   90.00
_cell.angle_gamma   90.00
#
_symmetry.space_group_name_H-M   'P 1'
#
loop_
_entity.id
_entity.type
_entity.pdbx_description
1 polymer ?
#
loop_
_entity_poly.entity_id
_entity_poly.type
_entity_poly.pdbx_seq_one_letter_code
_entity_poly.pdbx_strand_id
1 'polypeptide(L)'
;MIVRRRFLTLIEMLIVVSILLFVSGVIGFNIRRALMTQRFNTETALFVDSIRLAQDMMLILSRDVYLKVRPWSQDQGMEYFIEVEGGVPKEWESVIKRSHRVMESVHYISFERQDSFPSQPGMLELRFQSRGSMMSKGELRFSSHEDPFTGAAMRRAVCLRGHPQAITSQIVSQVPFRGEMWTACKGSEEDENFFKQLTAYMVEEVLQDQPKKSGSKAEKNHDQTQ
;
A
#
# COMPACT_ATOMS: atom_id res chain seq x y z
N MET A 1 -40.34 7.68 68.56
CA MET A 1 -38.92 7.31 68.33
C MET A 1 -38.77 7.01 66.85
N ILE A 2 -38.46 8.04 66.05
CA ILE A 2 -38.51 7.96 64.58
C ILE A 2 -37.20 7.34 64.08
N VAL A 3 -37.30 6.14 63.50
CA VAL A 3 -36.21 5.43 62.83
C VAL A 3 -35.87 6.16 61.53
N ARG A 4 -35.08 7.23 61.64
CA ARG A 4 -34.66 8.11 60.53
C ARG A 4 -33.20 7.84 60.16
N ARG A 5 -32.86 6.62 59.70
CA ARG A 5 -31.47 6.29 59.27
C ARG A 5 -31.32 5.37 58.05
N ARG A 6 -32.40 5.01 57.32
CA ARG A 6 -32.32 3.98 56.25
C ARG A 6 -32.38 4.48 54.80
N PHE A 7 -32.82 5.71 54.54
CA PHE A 7 -32.92 6.23 53.17
C PHE A 7 -31.62 6.86 52.65
N LEU A 8 -30.75 7.34 53.55
CA LEU A 8 -29.43 7.87 53.18
C LEU A 8 -28.52 6.80 52.58
N THR A 9 -28.61 5.55 53.07
CA THR A 9 -27.80 4.43 52.56
C THR A 9 -28.21 3.98 51.16
N LEU A 10 -29.50 4.14 50.78
CA LEU A 10 -29.95 3.81 49.41
C LEU A 10 -29.47 4.85 48.39
N ILE A 11 -29.52 6.14 48.75
CA ILE A 11 -29.02 7.22 47.89
C ILE A 11 -27.50 7.09 47.72
N GLU A 12 -26.77 6.79 48.79
CA GLU A 12 -25.32 6.56 48.75
C GLU A 12 -24.96 5.39 47.83
N MET A 13 -25.69 4.27 47.92
CA MET A 13 -25.47 3.13 47.01
C MET A 13 -25.78 3.48 45.55
N LEU A 14 -26.82 4.29 45.27
CA LEU A 14 -27.11 4.76 43.91
C LEU A 14 -26.00 5.66 43.36
N ILE A 15 -25.44 6.54 44.19
CA ILE A 15 -24.31 7.41 43.80
C ILE A 15 -23.09 6.55 43.48
N VAL A 16 -22.75 5.57 44.32
CA VAL A 16 -21.61 4.67 44.08
C VAL A 16 -21.80 3.88 42.79
N VAL A 17 -22.97 3.30 42.55
CA VAL A 17 -23.27 2.57 41.31
C VAL A 17 -23.19 3.50 40.09
N SER A 18 -23.68 4.74 40.20
CA SER A 18 -23.59 5.72 39.11
C SER A 18 -22.14 6.06 38.75
N ILE A 19 -21.28 6.25 39.74
CA ILE A 19 -19.84 6.50 39.53
C ILE A 19 -19.17 5.28 38.88
N LEU A 20 -19.47 4.07 39.36
CA LEU A 20 -18.92 2.84 38.80
C LEU A 20 -19.33 2.64 37.33
N LEU A 21 -20.60 2.90 36.99
CA LEU A 21 -21.09 2.84 35.62
C LEU A 21 -20.41 3.89 34.72
N PHE A 22 -20.23 5.11 35.23
CA PHE A 22 -19.55 6.17 34.50
C PHE A 22 -18.10 5.80 34.18
N VAL A 23 -17.34 5.33 35.18
CA VAL A 23 -15.94 4.90 34.99
C VAL A 23 -15.85 3.72 34.02
N SER A 24 -16.73 2.72 34.18
CA SER A 24 -16.77 1.56 33.28
C SER A 24 -17.09 1.95 31.84
N GLY A 25 -17.99 2.93 31.63
CA GLY A 25 -18.33 3.47 30.31
C GLY A 25 -17.13 4.14 29.63
N VAL A 26 -16.38 4.97 30.34
CA VAL A 26 -15.18 5.63 29.82
C VAL A 26 -14.10 4.60 29.44
N ILE A 27 -13.88 3.59 30.29
CA ILE A 27 -12.94 2.50 30.01
C ILE A 27 -13.35 1.72 28.76
N GLY A 28 -14.64 1.34 28.66
CA GLY A 28 -15.16 0.59 27.52
C GLY A 28 -14.97 1.32 26.19
N PHE A 29 -15.20 2.64 26.17
CA PHE A 29 -14.98 3.47 24.97
C PHE A 29 -13.51 3.47 24.53
N ASN A 30 -12.58 3.63 25.48
CA ASN A 30 -11.15 3.64 25.20
C ASN A 30 -10.64 2.29 24.68
N ILE A 31 -11.10 1.18 25.28
CA ILE A 31 -10.75 -0.17 24.82
C ILE A 31 -11.24 -0.40 23.39
N ARG A 32 -12.50 -0.04 23.09
CA ARG A 32 -13.05 -0.20 21.74
C ARG A 32 -12.25 0.60 20.71
N ARG A 33 -11.88 1.84 21.03
CA ARG A 33 -11.05 2.68 20.15
C ARG A 33 -9.68 2.06 19.92
N ALA A 34 -9.01 1.60 20.97
CA ALA A 34 -7.70 0.96 20.89
C ALA A 34 -7.74 -0.31 20.03
N LEU A 35 -8.76 -1.16 20.21
CA LEU A 35 -8.95 -2.37 19.43
C LEU A 35 -9.14 -2.06 17.93
N MET A 36 -9.94 -1.06 17.59
CA MET A 36 -10.14 -0.64 16.20
C MET A 36 -8.85 -0.12 15.57
N THR A 37 -8.08 0.69 16.31
CA THR A 37 -6.76 1.17 15.85
C THR A 37 -5.75 0.05 15.66
N GLN A 38 -5.72 -0.91 16.58
CA GLN A 38 -4.84 -2.06 16.46
C GLN A 38 -5.20 -2.93 15.25
N ARG A 39 -6.48 -3.20 15.02
CA ARG A 39 -6.95 -3.95 13.84
C ARG A 39 -6.54 -3.27 12.55
N PHE A 40 -6.80 -1.97 12.43
CA PHE A 40 -6.42 -1.17 11.25
C PHE A 40 -4.91 -1.21 10.98
N ASN A 41 -4.10 -1.02 12.02
CA ASN A 41 -2.64 -1.09 11.88
C ASN A 41 -2.16 -2.49 11.50
N THR A 42 -2.81 -3.54 11.99
CA THR A 42 -2.44 -4.93 11.69
C THR A 42 -2.82 -5.30 10.26
N GLU A 43 -4.02 -4.95 9.82
CA GLU A 43 -4.50 -5.19 8.45
C GLU A 43 -3.66 -4.45 7.41
N THR A 44 -3.35 -3.18 7.66
CA THR A 44 -2.47 -2.40 6.77
C THR A 44 -1.04 -2.93 6.73
N ALA A 45 -0.50 -3.42 7.85
CA ALA A 45 0.81 -4.08 7.88
C ALA A 45 0.81 -5.39 7.08
N LEU A 46 -0.20 -6.23 7.26
CA LEU A 46 -0.35 -7.48 6.50
C LEU A 46 -0.52 -7.25 4.99
N PHE A 47 -1.20 -6.17 4.61
CA PHE A 47 -1.29 -5.75 3.23
C PHE A 47 0.08 -5.31 2.69
N VAL A 48 0.85 -4.52 3.45
CA VAL A 48 2.21 -4.15 3.04
C VAL A 48 3.10 -5.39 2.87
N ASP A 49 2.96 -6.38 3.75
CA ASP A 49 3.68 -7.64 3.63
C ASP A 49 3.25 -8.44 2.39
N SER A 50 1.99 -8.36 1.95
CA SER A 50 1.55 -8.97 0.70
C SER A 50 2.10 -8.25 -0.54
N ILE A 51 2.27 -6.93 -0.50
CA ILE A 51 2.98 -6.17 -1.54
C ILE A 51 4.44 -6.64 -1.63
N ARG A 52 5.12 -6.78 -0.49
CA ARG A 52 6.51 -7.28 -0.43
C ARG A 52 6.60 -8.70 -1.00
N LEU A 53 5.68 -9.58 -0.59
CA LEU A 53 5.60 -10.93 -1.11
C LEU A 53 5.40 -10.95 -2.64
N ALA A 54 4.52 -10.09 -3.17
CA ALA A 54 4.31 -9.98 -4.61
C ALA A 54 5.57 -9.52 -5.36
N GLN A 55 6.31 -8.56 -4.80
CA GLN A 55 7.62 -8.14 -5.32
C GLN A 55 8.63 -9.30 -5.30
N ASP A 56 8.74 -10.02 -4.19
CA ASP A 56 9.69 -11.14 -4.06
C ASP A 56 9.33 -12.28 -5.03
N MET A 57 8.05 -12.58 -5.18
CA MET A 57 7.56 -13.57 -6.15
C MET A 57 7.86 -13.16 -7.59
N MET A 58 7.70 -11.89 -7.94
CA MET A 58 8.05 -11.38 -9.27
C MET A 58 9.53 -11.63 -9.58
N LEU A 59 10.42 -11.37 -8.61
CA LEU A 59 11.86 -11.58 -8.76
C LEU A 59 12.25 -13.06 -8.82
N ILE A 60 11.67 -13.90 -7.96
CA ILE A 60 12.02 -15.32 -7.87
C ILE A 60 11.43 -16.12 -9.04
N LEU A 61 10.17 -15.87 -9.39
CA LEU A 61 9.46 -16.65 -10.41
C LEU A 61 9.74 -16.15 -11.82
N SER A 62 10.31 -14.94 -11.97
CA SER A 62 10.50 -14.28 -13.27
C SER A 62 9.18 -14.23 -14.07
N ARG A 63 8.08 -13.93 -13.37
CA ARG A 63 6.72 -13.86 -13.90
C ARG A 63 6.04 -12.60 -13.40
N ASP A 64 5.05 -12.13 -14.14
CA ASP A 64 4.27 -10.98 -13.73
C ASP A 64 3.31 -11.37 -12.61
N VAL A 65 3.22 -10.54 -11.60
CA VAL A 65 2.41 -10.74 -10.41
C VAL A 65 1.45 -9.56 -10.25
N TYR A 66 0.22 -9.86 -9.88
CA TYR A 66 -0.85 -8.89 -9.71
C TYR A 66 -1.39 -9.00 -8.29
N LEU A 67 -1.36 -7.90 -7.53
CA LEU A 67 -2.06 -7.81 -6.25
C LEU A 67 -3.37 -7.06 -6.49
N LYS A 68 -4.48 -7.79 -6.40
CA LYS A 68 -5.82 -7.26 -6.63
C LYS A 68 -6.53 -7.01 -5.31
N VAL A 69 -7.28 -5.93 -5.27
CA VAL A 69 -8.12 -5.53 -4.14
C VAL A 69 -9.51 -5.23 -4.68
N ARG A 70 -10.52 -5.75 -4.00
CA ARG A 70 -11.93 -5.50 -4.34
C ARG A 70 -12.77 -5.41 -3.06
N PRO A 71 -13.99 -4.84 -3.13
CA PRO A 71 -14.88 -4.82 -1.99
C PRO A 71 -15.34 -6.26 -1.68
N TRP A 72 -15.26 -6.69 -0.42
CA TRP A 72 -15.69 -8.03 0.00
C TRP A 72 -17.22 -8.16 -0.01
N SER A 73 -17.90 -7.10 0.45
CA SER A 73 -19.35 -6.96 0.48
C SER A 73 -19.68 -5.47 0.52
N GLN A 74 -20.94 -5.09 0.26
CA GLN A 74 -21.36 -3.68 0.09
C GLN A 74 -20.94 -2.75 1.25
N ASP A 75 -20.69 -3.28 2.45
CA ASP A 75 -20.26 -2.49 3.62
C ASP A 75 -19.27 -3.23 4.57
N GLN A 76 -18.69 -4.37 4.18
CA GLN A 76 -17.90 -5.20 5.12
C GLN A 76 -16.38 -5.12 4.95
N GLY A 77 -15.89 -4.06 4.28
CA GLY A 77 -14.47 -3.84 4.03
C GLY A 77 -13.98 -4.44 2.72
N MET A 78 -12.68 -4.73 2.66
CA MET A 78 -11.96 -5.00 1.41
C MET A 78 -11.28 -6.37 1.46
N GLU A 79 -11.30 -7.12 0.37
CA GLU A 79 -10.50 -8.33 0.22
C GLU A 79 -9.34 -8.09 -0.75
N TYR A 80 -8.22 -8.79 -0.52
CA TYR A 80 -7.09 -8.76 -1.42
C TYR A 80 -6.49 -10.15 -1.65
N PHE A 81 -5.95 -10.36 -2.84
CA PHE A 81 -5.33 -11.62 -3.24
C PHE A 81 -4.28 -11.41 -4.33
N ILE A 82 -3.32 -12.33 -4.40
CA ILE A 82 -2.24 -12.33 -5.37
C ILE A 82 -2.58 -13.29 -6.51
N GLU A 83 -2.45 -12.82 -7.75
CA GLU A 83 -2.50 -13.62 -8.97
C GLU A 83 -1.12 -13.60 -9.66
N VAL A 84 -0.71 -14.72 -10.26
CA VAL A 84 0.56 -14.85 -10.98
C VAL A 84 0.26 -15.23 -12.43
N GLU A 85 0.90 -14.53 -13.36
CA GLU A 85 0.80 -14.83 -14.79
C GLU A 85 1.34 -16.23 -15.10
N GLY A 86 0.63 -16.99 -15.94
CA GLY A 86 1.03 -18.36 -16.30
C GLY A 86 0.88 -19.38 -15.17
N GLY A 87 0.14 -19.04 -14.12
CA GLY A 87 -0.20 -19.94 -13.02
C GLY A 87 0.86 -20.01 -11.92
N VAL A 88 0.47 -20.67 -10.84
CA VAL A 88 1.25 -20.75 -9.60
C VAL A 88 1.98 -22.09 -9.51
N PRO A 89 3.30 -22.12 -9.30
CA PRO A 89 4.01 -23.36 -9.01
C PRO A 89 3.46 -24.00 -7.72
N LYS A 90 3.39 -25.34 -7.67
CA LYS A 90 2.76 -26.07 -6.56
C LYS A 90 3.37 -25.72 -5.19
N GLU A 91 4.67 -25.42 -5.17
CA GLU A 91 5.41 -25.04 -3.97
C GLU A 91 4.90 -23.72 -3.37
N TRP A 92 4.40 -22.81 -4.22
CA TRP A 92 3.94 -21.47 -3.84
C TRP A 92 2.43 -21.38 -3.60
N GLU A 93 1.67 -22.41 -3.97
CA GLU A 93 0.22 -22.40 -3.87
C GLU A 93 -0.26 -22.18 -2.42
N SER A 94 0.41 -22.81 -1.45
CA SER A 94 0.08 -22.63 -0.03
C SER A 94 0.38 -21.21 0.48
N VAL A 95 1.44 -20.58 -0.04
CA VAL A 95 1.85 -19.23 0.34
C VAL A 95 0.85 -18.21 -0.22
N ILE A 96 0.48 -18.34 -1.49
CA ILE A 96 -0.52 -17.46 -2.13
C ILE A 96 -1.88 -17.62 -1.47
N LYS A 97 -2.34 -18.84 -1.19
CA LYS A 97 -3.61 -19.07 -0.49
C LYS A 97 -3.64 -18.43 0.90
N ARG A 98 -2.51 -18.42 1.61
CA ARG A 98 -2.38 -17.75 2.93
C ARG A 98 -2.33 -16.21 2.82
N SER A 99 -1.94 -15.69 1.67
CA SER A 99 -1.89 -14.25 1.40
C SER A 99 -3.27 -13.65 1.12
N HIS A 100 -4.24 -14.47 0.68
CA HIS A 100 -5.62 -14.04 0.50
C HIS A 100 -6.27 -13.75 1.86
N ARG A 101 -6.69 -12.49 2.07
CA ARG A 101 -7.32 -12.05 3.32
C ARG A 101 -8.40 -10.99 3.09
N VAL A 102 -9.29 -10.89 4.08
CA VAL A 102 -10.26 -9.81 4.22
C VAL A 102 -9.75 -8.81 5.26
N MET A 103 -9.90 -7.52 4.96
CA MET A 103 -9.60 -6.39 5.81
C MET A 103 -10.92 -5.77 6.25
N GLU A 104 -11.33 -6.00 7.49
CA GLU A 104 -12.63 -5.57 8.02
C GLU A 104 -12.60 -4.10 8.46
N SER A 105 -11.43 -3.59 8.85
CA SER A 105 -11.28 -2.24 9.38
C SER A 105 -10.86 -1.21 8.32
N VAL A 106 -10.37 -1.69 7.16
CA VAL A 106 -10.06 -0.88 5.99
C VAL A 106 -11.24 -0.89 5.03
N HIS A 107 -11.89 0.26 4.86
CA HIS A 107 -13.08 0.39 4.02
C HIS A 107 -12.77 1.06 2.68
N TYR A 108 -11.73 1.90 2.65
CA TYR A 108 -11.38 2.65 1.46
C TYR A 108 -9.90 2.52 1.16
N ILE A 109 -9.59 2.16 -0.08
CA ILE A 109 -8.24 2.12 -0.61
C ILE A 109 -8.23 2.94 -1.89
N SER A 110 -7.31 3.90 -1.97
CA SER A 110 -7.08 4.70 -3.18
C SER A 110 -5.62 4.65 -3.56
N PHE A 111 -5.36 4.64 -4.87
CA PHE A 111 -4.02 4.68 -5.40
C PHE A 111 -3.87 5.92 -6.27
N GLU A 112 -3.15 6.90 -5.76
CA GLU A 112 -2.81 8.10 -6.51
C GLU A 112 -1.58 7.80 -7.36
N ARG A 113 -1.84 7.51 -8.64
CA ARG A 113 -0.81 7.28 -9.64
C ARG A 113 -0.35 8.62 -10.19
N GLN A 114 0.97 8.78 -10.35
CA GLN A 114 1.56 9.97 -10.99
C GLN A 114 1.14 10.09 -12.46
N ASP A 115 0.82 8.96 -13.10
CA ASP A 115 0.31 8.87 -14.46
C ASP A 115 -1.20 8.57 -14.45
N SER A 116 -1.98 9.60 -14.75
CA SER A 116 -3.45 9.64 -14.70
C SER A 116 -4.14 8.53 -15.50
N PHE A 117 -4.55 7.44 -14.83
CA PHE A 117 -5.63 6.56 -15.29
C PHE A 117 -6.75 6.60 -14.25
N PRO A 118 -8.04 6.66 -14.66
CA PRO A 118 -9.14 6.64 -13.72
C PRO A 118 -9.18 5.29 -13.01
N SER A 119 -8.81 5.28 -11.72
CA SER A 119 -9.09 4.13 -10.85
C SER A 119 -10.59 4.02 -10.68
N GLN A 120 -11.17 2.85 -10.94
CA GLN A 120 -12.55 2.60 -10.54
C GLN A 120 -12.63 2.62 -9.01
N PRO A 121 -13.64 3.28 -8.41
CA PRO A 121 -13.81 3.30 -6.97
C PRO A 121 -13.99 1.86 -6.44
N GLY A 122 -13.19 1.48 -5.45
CA GLY A 122 -13.28 0.19 -4.78
C GLY A 122 -12.50 -0.96 -5.41
N MET A 123 -11.95 -0.81 -6.62
CA MET A 123 -11.08 -1.83 -7.23
C MET A 123 -9.67 -1.26 -7.44
N LEU A 124 -8.67 -1.97 -6.92
CA LEU A 124 -7.27 -1.64 -7.09
C LEU A 124 -6.52 -2.85 -7.63
N GLU A 125 -5.66 -2.62 -8.62
CA GLU A 125 -4.73 -3.61 -9.13
C GLU A 125 -3.33 -3.01 -9.10
N LEU A 126 -2.45 -3.60 -8.28
CA LEU A 126 -1.02 -3.30 -8.29
C LEU A 126 -0.32 -4.35 -9.17
N ARG A 127 0.49 -3.85 -10.09
CA ARG A 127 1.21 -4.68 -11.08
C ARG A 127 2.68 -4.74 -10.73
N PHE A 128 3.24 -5.95 -10.81
CA PHE A 128 4.65 -6.25 -10.61
C PHE A 128 5.12 -7.03 -11.84
N GLN A 129 5.81 -6.34 -12.75
CA GLN A 129 6.26 -6.86 -14.04
C GLN A 129 7.70 -7.33 -13.93
N SER A 130 7.89 -8.62 -14.16
CA SER A 130 9.20 -9.28 -14.13
C SER A 130 10.12 -8.73 -15.22
N ARG A 131 9.57 -8.48 -16.40
CA ARG A 131 10.31 -7.91 -17.54
C ARG A 131 10.55 -6.42 -17.30
N GLY A 132 11.80 -6.09 -16.97
CA GLY A 132 12.21 -4.72 -16.64
C GLY A 132 12.13 -4.39 -15.15
N SER A 133 11.76 -5.34 -14.28
CA SER A 133 11.63 -5.14 -12.82
C SER A 133 10.83 -3.87 -12.49
N MET A 134 9.70 -3.71 -13.18
CA MET A 134 8.83 -2.54 -13.02
C MET A 134 7.67 -2.88 -12.11
N MET A 135 7.28 -1.95 -11.25
CA MET A 135 6.07 -2.06 -10.43
C MET A 135 5.22 -0.80 -10.53
N SER A 136 4.00 -0.86 -10.02
CA SER A 136 3.16 0.34 -9.91
C SER A 136 3.86 1.44 -9.09
N LYS A 137 3.96 2.65 -9.65
CA LYS A 137 4.50 3.86 -8.98
C LYS A 137 3.34 4.74 -8.51
N GLY A 138 3.37 5.19 -7.27
CA GLY A 138 2.35 6.07 -6.70
C GLY A 138 2.21 5.99 -5.19
N GLU A 139 1.21 6.71 -4.67
CA GLU A 139 0.85 6.70 -3.25
C GLU A 139 -0.41 5.85 -3.03
N LEU A 140 -0.26 4.79 -2.23
CA LEU A 140 -1.36 3.96 -1.81
C LEU A 140 -1.89 4.42 -0.46
N ARG A 141 -3.16 4.80 -0.39
CA ARG A 141 -3.81 5.31 0.81
C ARG A 141 -4.87 4.36 1.31
N PHE A 142 -4.85 4.13 2.62
CA PHE A 142 -5.82 3.33 3.34
C PHE A 142 -6.61 4.22 4.29
N SER A 143 -7.92 4.04 4.33
CA SER A 143 -8.80 4.74 5.27
C SER A 143 -9.83 3.79 5.88
N SER A 144 -10.14 4.01 7.16
CA SER A 144 -11.23 3.30 7.83
C SER A 144 -12.62 3.84 7.48
N HIS A 145 -12.71 5.00 6.82
CA HIS A 145 -13.97 5.64 6.40
C HIS A 145 -13.82 6.21 4.99
N GLU A 146 -14.93 6.29 4.26
CA GLU A 146 -14.96 6.92 2.93
C GLU A 146 -14.67 8.42 3.00
N ASP A 147 -15.22 9.12 4.00
CA ASP A 147 -15.05 10.57 4.13
C ASP A 147 -13.65 10.95 4.68
N PRO A 148 -12.81 11.64 3.87
CA PRO A 148 -11.49 12.11 4.28
C PRO A 148 -11.55 13.35 5.19
N PHE A 149 -12.71 13.83 5.60
CA PHE A 149 -12.85 14.93 6.56
C PHE A 149 -13.34 14.48 7.94
N THR A 150 -13.76 13.23 8.07
CA THR A 150 -14.12 12.65 9.36
C THR A 150 -12.88 12.57 10.25
N GLY A 151 -12.82 13.40 11.30
CA GLY A 151 -11.67 13.49 12.22
C GLY A 151 -11.38 12.22 13.03
N ALA A 152 -12.29 11.25 12.99
CA ALA A 152 -12.14 9.92 13.60
C ALA A 152 -11.60 8.85 12.62
N ALA A 153 -11.42 9.17 11.34
CA ALA A 153 -10.92 8.22 10.35
C ALA A 153 -9.43 7.90 10.58
N MET A 154 -9.10 6.62 10.59
CA MET A 154 -7.73 6.13 10.68
C MET A 154 -7.15 6.08 9.27
N ARG A 155 -5.91 6.56 9.09
CA ARG A 155 -5.28 6.71 7.77
C ARG A 155 -3.84 6.23 7.76
N ARG A 156 -3.46 5.58 6.66
CA ARG A 156 -2.09 5.12 6.37
C ARG A 156 -1.78 5.39 4.91
N ALA A 157 -0.52 5.68 4.62
CA ALA A 157 -0.01 5.76 3.25
C ALA A 157 1.18 4.83 3.05
N VAL A 158 1.31 4.29 1.84
CA VAL A 158 2.43 3.47 1.39
C VAL A 158 2.93 4.03 0.08
N CYS A 159 4.23 4.29 0.00
CA CYS A 159 4.86 4.83 -1.19
C CYS A 159 5.41 3.69 -2.04
N LEU A 160 4.97 3.61 -3.30
CA LEU A 160 5.53 2.68 -4.29
C LEU A 160 6.36 3.49 -5.29
N ARG A 161 7.65 3.17 -5.41
CA ARG A 161 8.60 3.94 -6.24
C ARG A 161 8.61 3.52 -7.71
N GLY A 162 8.04 2.36 -8.04
CA GLY A 162 8.04 1.85 -9.41
C GLY A 162 9.12 0.81 -9.71
N HIS A 163 10.01 0.53 -8.75
CA HIS A 163 11.03 -0.54 -8.83
C HIS A 163 11.13 -1.31 -7.50
N PRO A 164 11.69 -2.53 -7.51
CA PRO A 164 11.96 -3.30 -6.29
C PRO A 164 12.79 -2.52 -5.29
N GLN A 165 12.28 -2.43 -4.06
CA GLN A 165 12.99 -1.86 -2.91
C GLN A 165 12.28 -2.23 -1.61
N ALA A 166 12.85 -1.83 -0.48
CA ALA A 166 12.16 -1.97 0.80
C ALA A 166 10.89 -1.09 0.82
N ILE A 167 9.73 -1.72 1.05
CA ILE A 167 8.44 -1.02 1.12
C ILE A 167 8.11 -0.77 2.59
N THR A 168 7.82 0.49 2.94
CA THR A 168 7.46 0.90 4.31
C THR A 168 6.13 1.64 4.31
N SER A 169 5.30 1.41 5.33
CA SER A 169 4.09 2.22 5.55
C SER A 169 4.38 3.38 6.50
N GLN A 170 3.74 4.52 6.25
CA GLN A 170 3.83 5.70 7.10
C GLN A 170 2.44 6.00 7.69
N ILE A 171 2.42 6.38 8.97
CA ILE A 171 1.22 6.88 9.62
C ILE A 171 1.01 8.32 9.16
N VAL A 172 -0.15 8.62 8.61
CA VAL A 172 -0.49 9.97 8.17
C VAL A 172 -1.23 10.67 9.31
N SER A 173 -0.51 11.44 10.12
CA SER A 173 -1.05 12.20 11.25
C SER A 173 -1.70 13.50 10.77
N GLN A 174 -3.04 13.51 10.74
CA GLN A 174 -4.01 14.63 10.70
C GLN A 174 -3.76 15.89 9.81
N VAL A 175 -4.75 16.07 8.92
CA VAL A 175 -5.35 17.25 8.27
C VAL A 175 -4.43 18.41 7.85
N PRO A 176 -4.10 18.58 6.55
CA PRO A 176 -3.88 19.91 6.04
C PRO A 176 -5.21 20.66 6.04
N PHE A 177 -5.19 21.85 6.61
CA PHE A 177 -6.27 22.80 6.56
C PHE A 177 -6.48 23.21 5.10
N ARG A 178 -7.62 22.82 4.51
CA ARG A 178 -8.21 23.40 3.29
C ARG A 178 -7.25 23.54 2.08
N GLY A 179 -7.18 22.52 1.23
CA GLY A 179 -6.73 22.65 -0.16
C GLY A 179 -5.33 22.17 -0.49
N GLU A 180 -4.56 21.64 0.48
CA GLU A 180 -3.30 20.96 0.16
C GLU A 180 -3.54 19.48 -0.15
N MET A 181 -3.12 19.08 -1.34
CA MET A 181 -3.10 17.69 -1.78
C MET A 181 -2.07 16.94 -0.93
N TRP A 182 -2.53 15.94 -0.18
CA TRP A 182 -1.68 15.08 0.63
C TRP A 182 -0.56 14.51 -0.25
N THR A 183 0.69 14.67 0.13
CA THR A 183 1.78 13.88 -0.45
C THR A 183 2.59 13.35 0.71
N ALA A 184 2.22 12.17 1.21
CA ALA A 184 3.03 11.48 2.23
C ALA A 184 4.40 11.10 1.65
N CYS A 185 4.45 10.92 0.32
CA CYS A 185 5.63 10.51 -0.42
C CYS A 185 6.36 11.71 -1.04
N LYS A 186 7.04 12.54 -0.25
CA LYS A 186 7.82 13.70 -0.74
C LYS A 186 9.16 13.38 -1.39
N GLY A 187 9.43 12.12 -1.75
CA GLY A 187 10.78 11.67 -2.13
C GLY A 187 11.06 11.45 -3.61
N SER A 188 10.14 11.70 -4.55
CA SER A 188 10.32 11.19 -5.93
C SER A 188 11.35 11.93 -6.78
N GLU A 189 11.80 13.14 -6.39
CA GLU A 189 12.76 13.91 -7.18
C GLU A 189 14.20 13.38 -7.09
N GLU A 190 14.61 12.86 -5.93
CA GLU A 190 15.96 12.29 -5.76
C GLU A 190 16.11 10.97 -6.52
N ASP A 191 15.07 10.14 -6.54
CA ASP A 191 15.08 8.86 -7.27
C ASP A 191 15.13 9.08 -8.78
N GLU A 192 14.40 10.07 -9.31
CA GLU A 192 14.43 10.37 -10.76
C GLU A 192 15.82 10.82 -11.22
N ASN A 193 16.55 11.55 -10.39
CA ASN A 193 17.92 11.93 -10.67
C ASN A 193 18.87 10.73 -10.61
N PHE A 194 18.69 9.82 -9.65
CA PHE A 194 19.48 8.59 -9.55
C PHE A 194 19.31 7.71 -10.80
N PHE A 195 18.08 7.44 -11.24
CA PHE A 195 17.84 6.62 -12.43
C PHE A 195 18.35 7.26 -13.71
N LYS A 196 18.23 8.58 -13.85
CA LYS A 196 18.83 9.30 -14.99
C LYS A 196 20.35 9.13 -15.03
N GLN A 197 21.02 9.24 -13.88
CA GLN A 197 22.46 9.05 -13.78
C GLN A 197 22.88 7.61 -14.08
N LEU A 198 22.14 6.62 -13.55
CA LEU A 198 22.46 5.20 -13.76
C LEU A 198 22.23 4.78 -15.21
N THR A 199 21.17 5.29 -15.85
CA THR A 199 20.89 5.06 -17.27
C THR A 199 21.97 5.70 -18.14
N ALA A 200 22.40 6.93 -17.82
CA ALA A 200 23.47 7.60 -18.56
C ALA A 200 24.78 6.80 -18.48
N TYR A 201 25.13 6.29 -17.30
CA TYR A 201 26.34 5.49 -17.09
C TYR A 201 26.31 4.17 -17.88
N MET A 202 25.21 3.41 -17.84
CA MET A 202 25.12 2.14 -18.59
C MET A 202 25.12 2.36 -20.11
N VAL A 203 24.53 3.44 -20.60
CA VAL A 203 24.58 3.78 -22.03
C VAL A 203 26.01 4.11 -22.46
N GLU A 204 26.77 4.82 -21.62
CA GLU A 204 28.17 5.15 -21.88
C GLU A 204 29.06 3.88 -21.90
N GLU A 205 28.84 2.95 -20.98
CA GLU A 205 29.55 1.67 -20.92
C GLU A 205 29.25 0.79 -22.15
N VAL A 206 27.97 0.68 -22.55
CA VAL A 206 27.57 -0.06 -23.76
C VAL A 206 28.16 0.56 -25.03
N LEU A 207 28.26 1.90 -25.10
CA LEU A 207 28.86 2.59 -26.24
C LEU A 207 30.39 2.45 -26.30
N GLN A 208 31.06 2.36 -25.15
CA GLN A 208 32.51 2.10 -25.09
C GLN A 208 32.87 0.67 -25.51
N ASP A 209 31.99 -0.29 -25.22
CA ASP A 209 32.22 -1.71 -25.52
C ASP A 209 31.80 -2.12 -26.95
N GLN A 210 31.25 -1.19 -27.75
CA GLN A 210 31.03 -1.44 -29.17
C GLN A 210 32.38 -1.54 -29.90
N PRO A 211 32.72 -2.69 -30.51
CA PRO A 211 33.96 -2.81 -31.26
C PRO A 211 33.93 -1.80 -32.41
N LYS A 212 34.94 -0.91 -32.46
CA LYS A 212 35.16 0.00 -33.59
C LYS A 212 35.10 -0.82 -34.86
N LYS A 213 34.01 -0.71 -35.61
CA LYS A 213 33.93 -1.22 -36.98
C LYS A 213 35.00 -0.50 -37.77
N SER A 214 36.17 -1.13 -37.88
CA SER A 214 37.23 -0.71 -38.77
C SER A 214 36.64 -0.70 -40.18
N GLY A 215 36.39 0.49 -40.70
CA GLY A 215 36.09 0.69 -42.11
C GLY A 215 37.27 0.18 -42.93
N SER A 216 37.18 -1.05 -43.41
CA SER A 216 38.01 -1.51 -44.53
C SER A 216 37.33 -1.09 -45.82
N LYS A 217 37.95 -0.06 -46.38
CA LYS A 217 37.78 0.59 -47.68
C LYS A 217 37.05 -0.22 -48.76
N ALA A 218 36.13 0.49 -49.39
CA ALA A 218 35.62 0.22 -50.72
C ALA A 218 36.77 0.09 -51.74
N GLU A 219 36.88 -1.09 -52.35
CA GLU A 219 37.63 -1.29 -53.58
C GLU A 219 36.62 -1.21 -54.74
N LYS A 220 36.54 -0.02 -55.35
CA LYS A 220 35.84 0.20 -56.61
C LYS A 220 36.64 -0.50 -57.71
N ASN A 221 36.21 -1.69 -58.13
CA ASN A 221 36.60 -2.19 -59.44
C ASN A 221 35.71 -1.55 -60.49
N HIS A 222 36.29 -0.54 -61.12
CA HIS A 222 35.89 0.01 -62.39
C HIS A 222 36.68 -0.78 -63.45
N ASP A 223 36.02 -1.59 -64.26
CA ASP A 223 36.36 -1.66 -65.68
C ASP A 223 35.22 -2.27 -66.50
N GLN A 224 34.63 -1.42 -67.34
CA GLN A 224 33.94 -1.79 -68.56
C GLN A 224 34.99 -1.81 -69.67
N THR A 225 35.08 -2.85 -70.50
CA THR A 225 35.00 -2.71 -71.97
C THR A 225 35.09 -4.06 -72.68
N GLN A 226 34.13 -4.23 -73.60
CA GLN A 226 34.17 -4.89 -74.92
C GLN A 226 34.87 -6.25 -75.10
#